data_AF-A0A3M1S939-F1
#
_entry.id   AF-A0A3M1S939-F1
#
_cell.length_a   1.000
_cell.length_b   1.000
_cell.length_c   1.000
_cell.angle_alpha   90.00
_cell.angle_beta   90.00
_cell.angle_gamma   90.00
#
_symmetry.space_group_name_H-M   'P 1'
#
loop_
_entity.id
_entity.type
_entity.pdbx_description
1 polymer ?
#
loop_
_entity_poly.entity_id
_entity_poly.type
_entity_poly.pdbx_seq_one_letter_code
_entity_poly.pdbx_strand_id
1 'polypeptide(L)'
;SGAYTPGGTISFDGIDVVIDNTGGGPLRGDKFLISPLIGAIENLSLAVTSPDQIAAAEDPSGLPGDNRNALAMVDLYEGGIGDLDGATFNGFYSGITSMAGKMSRTAKDSTSFEQGLLEELTLRKEAVSGVNLDEEAANLIRFQKAFEAGARLITVTDKLMEVILNL
;
A
#
# COMPACT_ATOMS: atom_id res chain seq x y z
N SER A 1 -1.17 -0.97 -31.30
CA SER A 1 -0.73 0.34 -31.82
C SER A 1 -1.46 0.64 -33.12
N GLY A 2 -2.58 1.36 -33.05
CA GLY A 2 -3.27 1.83 -34.24
C GLY A 2 -2.48 2.96 -34.91
N ALA A 3 -2.42 2.97 -36.24
CA ALA A 3 -1.94 4.14 -36.95
C ALA A 3 -2.96 5.27 -36.76
N TYR A 4 -2.49 6.45 -36.36
CA TYR A 4 -3.37 7.62 -36.24
C TYR A 4 -3.82 8.06 -37.63
N THR A 5 -5.14 8.04 -37.85
CA THR A 5 -5.81 8.69 -38.99
C THR A 5 -6.81 9.69 -38.41
N PRO A 6 -6.73 10.98 -38.76
CA PRO A 6 -7.68 11.98 -38.25
C PRO A 6 -9.13 11.57 -38.51
N GLY A 7 -9.96 11.58 -37.47
CA GLY A 7 -11.37 11.17 -37.55
C GLY A 7 -11.60 9.67 -37.77
N GLY A 8 -10.54 8.86 -37.83
CA GLY A 8 -10.66 7.41 -37.84
C GLY A 8 -10.93 6.84 -36.45
N THR A 9 -11.73 5.78 -36.40
CA THR A 9 -12.02 5.06 -35.15
C THR A 9 -10.87 4.12 -34.81
N ILE A 10 -10.38 4.26 -33.58
CA ILE A 10 -9.45 3.33 -32.95
C ILE A 10 -10.27 2.48 -31.99
N SER A 11 -10.48 1.21 -32.36
CA SER A 11 -11.24 0.26 -31.54
C SER A 11 -10.30 -0.64 -30.74
N PHE A 12 -10.55 -0.78 -29.44
CA PHE A 12 -9.86 -1.71 -28.57
C PHE A 12 -10.74 -2.02 -27.36
N ASP A 13 -10.70 -3.26 -26.88
CA ASP A 13 -11.37 -3.70 -25.64
C ASP A 13 -12.85 -3.26 -25.55
N GLY A 14 -13.57 -3.33 -26.67
CA GLY A 14 -14.99 -2.95 -26.77
C GLY A 14 -15.27 -1.44 -26.78
N ILE A 15 -14.23 -0.60 -26.87
CA ILE A 15 -14.32 0.85 -26.87
C ILE A 15 -13.89 1.39 -28.23
N ASP A 16 -14.66 2.36 -28.71
CA ASP A 16 -14.35 3.12 -29.92
C ASP A 16 -13.88 4.52 -29.54
N VAL A 17 -12.68 4.88 -30.00
CA VAL A 17 -12.07 6.18 -29.73
C VAL A 17 -11.84 6.88 -31.06
N VAL A 18 -12.37 8.10 -31.18
CA VAL A 18 -12.14 8.96 -32.34
C VAL A 18 -11.32 10.16 -31.89
N ILE A 19 -10.20 10.39 -32.55
CA ILE A 19 -9.38 11.59 -32.36
C ILE A 19 -9.51 12.43 -33.63
N ASP A 20 -10.13 13.60 -33.49
CA ASP A 20 -10.23 14.57 -34.58
C ASP A 20 -9.06 15.56 -34.57
N ASN A 21 -8.99 16.41 -35.60
CA ASN A 21 -8.01 17.50 -35.69
C ASN A 21 -8.60 18.85 -35.26
N THR A 22 -9.73 18.84 -34.55
CA THR A 22 -10.44 20.07 -34.19
C THR A 22 -9.66 20.79 -33.10
N GLY A 23 -8.81 21.74 -33.50
CA GLY A 23 -7.90 22.47 -32.60
C GLY A 23 -6.41 22.14 -32.75
N GLY A 24 -6.05 21.29 -33.72
CA GLY A 24 -4.68 20.83 -33.94
C GLY A 24 -4.55 19.33 -33.66
N GLY A 25 -3.87 18.61 -34.55
CA GLY A 25 -3.70 17.17 -34.42
C GLY A 25 -2.66 16.76 -33.38
N PRO A 26 -2.70 15.51 -32.90
CA PRO A 26 -1.68 14.98 -32.01
C PRO A 26 -0.30 15.05 -32.68
N LEU A 27 0.68 15.58 -31.94
CA LEU A 27 2.06 15.68 -32.38
C LEU A 27 2.82 14.39 -32.08
N ARG A 28 3.98 14.24 -32.72
CA ARG A 28 4.82 13.05 -32.53
C ARG A 28 5.32 13.01 -31.09
N GLY A 29 4.89 12.00 -30.34
CA GLY A 29 5.29 11.78 -28.94
C GLY A 29 4.15 11.98 -27.95
N ASP A 30 2.99 12.47 -28.39
CA ASP A 30 1.81 12.60 -27.54
C ASP A 30 1.32 11.23 -27.06
N LYS A 31 0.88 11.20 -25.79
CA LYS A 31 0.35 10.02 -25.13
C LYS A 31 -0.99 10.37 -24.51
N PHE A 32 -1.98 9.51 -24.75
CA PHE A 32 -3.32 9.64 -24.20
C PHE A 32 -3.57 8.47 -23.25
N LEU A 33 -4.06 8.78 -22.05
CA LEU A 33 -4.61 7.79 -21.14
C LEU A 33 -6.11 7.70 -21.36
N ILE A 34 -6.60 6.51 -21.65
CA ILE A 34 -8.01 6.24 -21.87
C ILE A 34 -8.44 5.26 -20.79
N SER A 35 -9.42 5.66 -19.98
CA SER A 35 -9.95 4.80 -18.93
C SER A 35 -11.48 4.93 -18.91
N PRO A 36 -12.21 3.94 -19.47
CA PRO A 36 -13.67 4.00 -19.57
C PRO A 36 -14.37 3.85 -18.21
N LEU A 37 -13.67 3.29 -17.21
CA LEU A 37 -14.26 3.00 -15.89
C LEU A 37 -14.09 4.15 -14.88
N ILE A 38 -13.20 5.11 -15.14
CA ILE A 38 -13.05 6.28 -14.27
C ILE A 38 -14.34 7.10 -14.34
N GLY A 39 -14.94 7.38 -13.17
CA GLY A 39 -16.20 8.12 -13.08
C GLY A 39 -17.44 7.33 -13.52
N ALA A 40 -17.32 6.05 -13.90
CA ALA A 40 -18.47 5.25 -14.32
C ALA A 40 -19.51 5.10 -13.21
N ILE A 41 -19.05 4.86 -11.97
CA ILE A 41 -19.93 4.75 -10.80
C ILE A 41 -20.51 6.12 -10.40
N GLU A 42 -19.75 7.20 -10.58
CA GLU A 42 -20.22 8.55 -10.25
C GLU A 42 -21.41 8.98 -11.12
N ASN A 43 -21.45 8.52 -12.37
CA ASN A 43 -22.53 8.80 -13.31
C ASN A 43 -23.59 7.68 -13.40
N LEU A 44 -23.46 6.63 -12.59
CA LEU A 44 -24.41 5.53 -12.57
C LEU A 44 -25.73 6.00 -11.94
N SER A 45 -26.82 5.87 -12.68
CA SER A 45 -28.16 6.24 -12.21
C SER A 45 -29.21 5.27 -12.71
N LEU A 46 -30.34 5.19 -11.99
CA LEU A 46 -31.47 4.36 -12.38
C LEU A 46 -32.32 5.11 -13.42
N ALA A 47 -32.35 4.59 -14.64
CA ALA A 47 -33.18 5.13 -15.72
C ALA A 47 -34.67 4.76 -15.59
N VAL A 48 -34.96 3.59 -15.00
CA VAL A 48 -36.32 3.08 -14.77
C VAL A 48 -36.88 3.71 -13.50
N THR A 49 -37.81 4.65 -13.63
CA THR A 49 -38.35 5.43 -12.51
C THR A 49 -39.77 5.02 -12.13
N SER A 50 -40.47 4.26 -12.98
CA SER A 50 -41.78 3.68 -12.70
C SER A 50 -41.77 2.15 -12.90
N PRO A 51 -42.49 1.37 -12.09
CA PRO A 51 -42.64 -0.07 -12.27
C PRO A 51 -43.15 -0.46 -13.67
N ASP A 52 -44.00 0.37 -14.28
CA ASP A 52 -44.57 0.11 -15.61
C ASP A 52 -43.52 0.18 -16.74
N GLN A 53 -42.34 0.73 -16.46
CA GLN A 53 -41.22 0.78 -17.40
C GLN A 53 -40.36 -0.50 -17.36
N ILE A 54 -40.63 -1.43 -16.44
CA ILE A 54 -39.91 -2.70 -16.36
C ILE A 54 -40.39 -3.60 -17.50
N ALA A 55 -39.52 -3.83 -18.48
CA ALA A 55 -39.77 -4.75 -19.59
C ALA A 55 -39.62 -6.22 -19.14
N ALA A 56 -40.52 -6.71 -18.29
CA ALA A 56 -40.45 -8.09 -17.77
C ALA A 56 -40.81 -9.16 -18.81
N ALA A 57 -41.69 -8.82 -19.76
CA ALA A 57 -42.14 -9.69 -20.84
C ALA A 57 -41.18 -9.63 -22.04
N GLU A 58 -41.06 -10.74 -22.78
CA GLU A 58 -40.32 -10.79 -24.04
C GLU A 58 -41.20 -10.35 -25.22
N ASP A 59 -42.48 -10.72 -25.20
CA ASP A 59 -43.45 -10.37 -26.24
C ASP A 59 -44.51 -9.38 -25.71
N PRO A 60 -44.51 -8.11 -26.17
CA PRO A 60 -45.52 -7.12 -25.77
C PRO A 60 -46.95 -7.47 -26.15
N SER A 61 -47.12 -8.36 -27.13
CA SER A 61 -48.41 -8.85 -27.63
C SER A 61 -48.79 -10.24 -27.08
N GLY A 62 -47.94 -10.80 -26.20
CA GLY A 62 -48.13 -12.09 -25.57
C GLY A 62 -49.23 -12.11 -24.51
N LEU A 63 -49.42 -13.28 -23.89
CA LEU A 63 -50.39 -13.45 -22.81
C LEU A 63 -50.00 -12.62 -21.57
N PRO A 64 -50.98 -12.07 -20.83
CA PRO A 64 -50.72 -11.48 -19.51
C PRO A 64 -49.99 -12.46 -18.61
N GLY A 65 -48.86 -12.03 -18.03
CA GLY A 65 -48.02 -12.85 -17.15
C GLY A 65 -46.71 -13.35 -17.76
N ASP A 66 -46.37 -12.98 -19.00
CA ASP A 66 -45.03 -13.24 -19.55
C ASP A 66 -43.94 -12.55 -18.72
N ASN A 67 -42.96 -13.33 -18.27
CA ASN A 67 -41.83 -12.90 -17.45
C ASN A 67 -40.47 -13.38 -17.98
N ARG A 68 -40.40 -13.81 -19.25
CA ARG A 68 -39.19 -14.40 -19.83
C ARG A 68 -37.98 -13.44 -19.83
N ASN A 69 -38.19 -12.15 -20.07
CA ASN A 69 -37.09 -11.18 -19.99
C ASN A 69 -36.63 -10.97 -18.53
N ALA A 70 -37.56 -11.03 -17.56
CA ALA A 70 -37.19 -11.02 -16.14
C ALA A 70 -36.38 -12.27 -15.74
N LEU A 71 -36.72 -13.46 -16.27
CA LEU A 71 -35.92 -14.67 -16.08
C LEU A 71 -34.53 -14.52 -16.71
N ALA A 72 -34.43 -13.96 -17.92
CA ALA A 72 -33.14 -13.68 -18.54
C ALA A 72 -32.27 -12.72 -17.71
N MET A 73 -32.87 -11.73 -17.03
CA MET A 73 -32.14 -10.87 -16.09
C MET A 73 -31.62 -11.64 -14.87
N VAL A 74 -32.37 -12.62 -14.36
CA VAL A 74 -31.89 -13.50 -13.29
C VAL A 74 -30.74 -14.39 -13.79
N ASP A 75 -30.86 -14.94 -14.98
CA ASP A 75 -29.81 -15.76 -15.59
C ASP A 75 -28.52 -14.97 -15.81
N LEU A 76 -28.59 -13.67 -16.11
CA LEU A 76 -27.42 -12.79 -16.17
C LEU A 76 -26.76 -12.58 -14.79
N TYR A 77 -27.56 -12.55 -13.73
CA TYR A 77 -27.04 -12.41 -12.36
C TYR A 77 -26.36 -13.70 -11.87
N GLU A 78 -26.91 -14.86 -12.20
CA GLU A 78 -26.40 -16.18 -11.82
C GLU A 78 -25.31 -16.71 -12.76
N GLY A 79 -25.34 -16.27 -14.02
CA GLY A 79 -24.43 -16.69 -15.07
C GLY A 79 -23.03 -16.11 -14.93
N GLY A 80 -22.05 -16.86 -15.45
CA GLY A 80 -20.68 -16.38 -15.59
C GLY A 80 -20.58 -15.34 -16.70
N ILE A 81 -19.89 -14.24 -16.42
CA ILE A 81 -19.68 -13.15 -17.38
C ILE A 81 -18.32 -13.37 -18.05
N GLY A 82 -18.31 -13.49 -19.38
CA GLY A 82 -17.09 -13.75 -20.14
C GLY A 82 -15.96 -12.75 -19.86
N ASP A 83 -16.31 -11.46 -19.78
CA ASP A 83 -15.35 -10.37 -19.48
C ASP A 83 -14.82 -10.40 -18.04
N LEU A 84 -15.48 -11.13 -17.15
CA LEU A 84 -15.03 -11.37 -15.77
C LEU A 84 -14.38 -12.76 -15.61
N ASP A 85 -13.81 -13.31 -16.69
CA ASP A 85 -13.20 -14.64 -16.71
C ASP A 85 -14.18 -15.76 -16.31
N GLY A 86 -15.45 -15.59 -16.69
CA GLY A 86 -16.53 -16.51 -16.34
C GLY A 86 -17.02 -16.40 -14.88
N ALA A 87 -16.56 -15.42 -14.11
CA ALA A 87 -17.09 -15.17 -12.77
C ALA A 87 -18.51 -14.59 -12.83
N THR A 88 -19.34 -14.95 -11.85
CA THR A 88 -20.61 -14.25 -11.59
C THR A 88 -20.34 -12.88 -10.97
N PHE A 89 -21.30 -11.96 -11.01
CA PHE A 89 -21.14 -10.65 -10.35
C PHE A 89 -20.76 -10.78 -8.87
N ASN A 90 -21.42 -11.70 -8.14
CA ASN A 90 -21.13 -11.94 -6.73
C ASN A 90 -19.73 -12.56 -6.55
N GLY A 91 -19.35 -13.52 -7.39
CA GLY A 91 -18.04 -14.14 -7.35
C GLY A 91 -16.91 -13.12 -7.59
N PHE A 92 -17.09 -12.25 -8.58
CA PHE A 92 -16.13 -11.18 -8.89
C PHE A 92 -16.01 -10.17 -7.75
N TYR A 93 -17.13 -9.69 -7.20
CA TYR A 93 -17.14 -8.75 -6.08
C TYR A 93 -16.50 -9.37 -4.80
N SER A 94 -16.82 -10.63 -4.51
CA SER A 94 -16.20 -11.40 -3.42
C SER A 94 -14.70 -11.58 -3.66
N GLY A 95 -14.27 -11.72 -4.91
CA GLY A 95 -12.87 -11.76 -5.32
C GLY A 95 -12.13 -10.46 -4.99
N ILE A 96 -12.72 -9.30 -5.33
CA ILE A 96 -12.14 -7.97 -5.04
C ILE A 96 -11.97 -7.77 -3.53
N THR A 97 -13.03 -8.02 -2.75
CA THR A 97 -13.00 -7.85 -1.28
C THR A 97 -12.01 -8.80 -0.62
N SER A 98 -11.93 -10.05 -1.09
CA SER A 98 -10.92 -11.02 -0.68
C SER A 98 -9.50 -10.56 -1.02
N MET A 99 -9.28 -9.97 -2.19
CA MET A 99 -7.97 -9.45 -2.59
C MET A 99 -7.55 -8.28 -1.68
N ALA A 100 -8.44 -7.33 -1.41
CA ALA A 100 -8.18 -6.25 -0.47
C ALA A 100 -7.83 -6.77 0.94
N GLY A 101 -8.59 -7.77 1.43
CA GLY A 101 -8.31 -8.42 2.71
C GLY A 101 -6.95 -9.13 2.75
N LYS A 102 -6.57 -9.82 1.67
CA LYS A 102 -5.24 -10.44 1.54
C LYS A 102 -4.13 -9.39 1.56
N MET A 103 -4.25 -8.32 0.77
CA MET A 103 -3.26 -7.24 0.74
C MET A 103 -3.08 -6.58 2.11
N SER A 104 -4.18 -6.32 2.82
CA SER A 104 -4.15 -5.76 4.18
C SER A 104 -3.45 -6.69 5.17
N ARG A 105 -3.74 -8.00 5.11
CA ARG A 105 -3.08 -9.01 5.96
C ARG A 105 -1.59 -9.08 5.68
N THR A 106 -1.19 -9.17 4.40
CA THR A 106 0.22 -9.19 4.01
C THR A 106 0.97 -7.95 4.48
N ALA A 107 0.38 -6.75 4.35
CA ALA A 107 0.99 -5.52 4.84
C ALA A 107 1.17 -5.54 6.37
N LYS A 108 0.17 -6.02 7.11
CA LYS A 108 0.23 -6.16 8.58
C LYS A 108 1.31 -7.15 9.01
N ASP A 109 1.38 -8.30 8.35
CA ASP A 109 2.38 -9.34 8.67
C ASP A 109 3.80 -8.84 8.38
N SER A 110 4.00 -8.15 7.24
CA SER A 110 5.28 -7.50 6.89
C SER A 110 5.68 -6.46 7.94
N THR A 111 4.73 -5.62 8.37
CA THR A 111 4.98 -4.59 9.39
C THR A 111 5.38 -5.23 10.72
N SER A 112 4.70 -6.29 11.14
CA SER A 112 5.03 -7.02 12.38
C SER A 112 6.41 -7.67 12.30
N PHE A 113 6.77 -8.24 11.15
CA PHE A 113 8.09 -8.82 10.93
C PHE A 113 9.20 -7.76 11.01
N GLU A 114 9.03 -6.63 10.32
CA GLU A 114 9.98 -5.53 10.33
C GLU A 114 10.16 -4.92 11.73
N GLN A 115 9.07 -4.81 12.51
CA GLN A 115 9.14 -4.38 13.90
C GLN A 115 9.95 -5.34 14.77
N GLY A 116 9.71 -6.65 14.67
CA GLY A 116 10.50 -7.65 15.40
C GLY A 116 11.97 -7.66 15.00
N LEU A 117 12.26 -7.49 13.70
CA LEU A 117 13.63 -7.35 13.21
C LEU A 117 14.31 -6.09 13.75
N LEU A 118 13.59 -4.96 13.78
CA LEU A 118 14.10 -3.71 14.33
C LEU A 118 14.43 -3.84 15.82
N GLU A 119 13.55 -4.49 16.59
CA GLU A 119 13.77 -4.76 18.01
C GLU A 119 15.02 -5.61 18.24
N GLU A 120 15.17 -6.72 17.52
CA GLU A 120 16.36 -7.59 17.60
C GLU A 120 17.65 -6.84 17.22
N LEU A 121 17.63 -6.04 16.16
CA LEU A 121 18.78 -5.23 15.77
C LEU A 121 19.12 -4.15 16.80
N THR A 122 18.10 -3.58 17.45
CA THR A 122 18.28 -2.58 18.53
C THR A 122 18.93 -3.24 19.74
N LEU A 123 18.43 -4.39 20.18
CA LEU A 123 19.01 -5.16 21.29
C LEU A 123 20.46 -5.58 21.00
N ARG A 124 20.77 -6.01 19.77
CA ARG A 124 22.15 -6.32 19.37
C ARG A 124 23.05 -5.10 19.38
N LYS A 125 22.55 -3.96 18.90
CA LYS A 125 23.28 -2.70 18.94
C LYS A 125 23.57 -2.29 20.38
N GLU A 126 22.60 -2.39 21.27
CA GLU A 126 22.77 -2.12 22.70
C GLU A 126 23.71 -3.13 23.38
N ALA A 127 23.73 -4.39 22.98
CA ALA A 127 24.67 -5.37 23.54
C ALA A 127 26.13 -5.09 23.16
N VAL A 128 26.38 -4.54 21.96
CA VAL A 128 27.74 -4.24 21.46
C VAL A 128 28.19 -2.82 21.81
N SER A 129 27.28 -1.86 21.77
CA SER A 129 27.54 -0.43 22.01
C SER A 129 27.10 0.03 23.40
N GLY A 130 26.53 -0.86 24.21
CA GLY A 130 26.07 -0.58 25.55
C GLY A 130 27.24 -0.42 26.50
N VAL A 131 27.25 0.71 27.20
CA VAL A 131 28.16 0.96 28.30
C VAL A 131 27.64 0.19 29.51
N ASN A 132 28.47 -0.70 30.07
CA ASN A 132 28.15 -1.32 31.35
C ASN A 132 28.43 -0.32 32.48
N LEU A 133 27.38 0.31 33.00
CA LEU A 133 27.48 1.33 34.06
C LEU A 133 28.18 0.80 35.32
N ASP A 134 28.10 -0.51 35.60
CA ASP A 134 28.78 -1.12 36.75
C ASP A 134 30.29 -1.23 36.50
N GLU A 135 30.69 -1.52 35.26
CA GLU A 135 32.10 -1.57 34.86
C GLU A 135 32.71 -0.16 34.79
N GLU A 136 31.97 0.83 34.29
CA GLU A 136 32.37 2.24 34.37
C GLU A 136 32.45 2.74 35.81
N ALA A 137 31.51 2.38 36.68
CA ALA A 137 31.56 2.73 38.10
C ALA A 137 32.76 2.10 38.81
N ALA A 138 33.06 0.83 38.54
CA ALA A 138 34.24 0.15 39.08
C ALA A 138 35.54 0.81 38.58
N ASN A 139 35.61 1.16 37.30
CA ASN A 139 36.75 1.89 36.72
C ASN A 139 36.89 3.29 37.33
N LEU A 140 35.78 4.00 37.55
CA LEU A 140 35.76 5.31 38.18
C LEU A 140 36.26 5.25 39.64
N ILE A 141 35.80 4.27 40.42
CA ILE A 141 36.32 4.02 41.78
C ILE A 141 37.82 3.69 41.74
N ARG A 142 38.26 2.87 40.78
CA ARG A 142 39.68 2.54 40.59
C ARG A 142 40.51 3.77 40.27
N PHE A 143 40.05 4.65 39.38
CA PHE A 143 40.74 5.90 39.04
C PHE A 143 40.77 6.86 40.23
N GLN A 144 39.69 6.97 41.00
CA GLN A 144 39.68 7.76 42.24
C GLN A 144 40.71 7.24 43.24
N LYS A 145 40.80 5.91 43.44
CA LYS A 145 41.80 5.30 44.34
C LYS A 145 43.23 5.48 43.84
N ALA A 146 43.47 5.35 42.54
CA ALA A 146 44.77 5.61 41.95
C ALA A 146 45.20 7.09 42.12
N PHE A 147 44.27 8.03 41.96
CA PHE A 147 44.51 9.45 42.17
C PHE A 147 44.81 9.77 43.65
N GLU A 148 44.01 9.24 44.59
CA GLU A 148 44.28 9.37 46.04
C GLU A 148 45.67 8.82 46.41
N ALA A 149 46.05 7.67 45.87
CA ALA A 149 47.36 7.07 46.09
C ALA A 149 48.50 7.92 45.51
N GLY A 150 48.34 8.42 44.28
CA GLY A 150 49.30 9.31 43.63
C GLY A 150 49.49 10.62 44.40
N ALA A 151 48.40 11.24 44.86
CA ALA A 151 48.44 12.45 45.68
C ALA A 151 49.20 12.23 47.01
N ARG A 152 48.97 11.09 47.68
CA ARG A 152 49.73 10.72 48.88
C ARG A 152 51.22 10.52 48.58
N LEU A 153 51.55 9.90 47.44
CA LEU A 153 52.94 9.68 47.02
C LEU A 153 53.68 11.00 46.79
N ILE A 154 53.02 11.98 46.17
CA ILE A 154 53.53 13.35 46.03
C ILE A 154 53.75 13.98 47.40
N THR A 155 52.76 13.91 48.30
CA THR A 155 52.90 14.45 49.67
C THR A 155 54.06 13.81 50.45
N VAL A 156 54.28 12.50 50.29
CA VAL A 156 55.41 11.81 50.91
C VAL A 156 56.73 12.27 50.29
N THR A 157 56.77 12.44 48.96
CA THR A 157 57.96 12.92 48.25
C THR A 157 58.31 14.36 48.65
N ASP A 158 57.32 15.25 48.77
CA ASP A 158 57.51 16.62 49.24
C ASP A 158 58.08 16.63 50.67
N LYS A 159 57.56 15.80 51.56
CA LYS A 159 58.10 15.65 52.93
C LYS A 159 59.53 15.13 52.94
N LEU A 160 59.87 14.18 52.07
CA LEU A 160 61.24 13.67 51.95
C LEU A 160 62.19 14.75 51.41
N MET A 161 61.76 15.54 50.43
CA MET A 161 62.52 16.67 49.90
C MET A 161 62.75 17.76 50.96
N GLU A 162 61.74 18.07 51.76
CA GLU A 162 61.85 19.03 52.86
C GLU A 162 62.83 18.57 53.95
N VAL A 163 62.86 17.27 54.27
CA VAL A 163 63.85 16.70 55.21
C VAL A 163 65.27 16.79 54.64
N ILE A 164 65.47 16.53 53.35
CA ILE A 164 66.79 16.63 52.71
C ILE A 164 67.27 18.09 52.64
N LEU A 165 66.38 19.05 52.40
CA LEU A 165 66.73 20.48 52.29
C LEU A 165 66.95 21.16 53.64
N ASN A 166 66.38 20.63 54.73
CA ASN A 166 66.56 21.13 56.10
C ASN A 166 67.68 20.41 56.88
N LEU A 167 68.49 19.58 56.18
CA LEU A 167 69.69 18.91 56.67
C LEU A 167 70.94 19.61 56.12
#